data_AF-A0A9E1T858-F1
#
_entry.id   AF-A0A9E1T858-F1
#
_cell.length_a   1.000
_cell.length_b   1.000
_cell.length_c   1.000
_cell.angle_alpha   90.00
_cell.angle_beta   90.00
_cell.angle_gamma   90.00
#
_symmetry.space_group_name_H-M   'P 1'
#
loop_
_entity.id
_entity.type
_entity.pdbx_description
1 polymer ?
#
loop_
_entity_poly.entity_id
_entity_poly.type
_entity_poly.pdbx_seq_one_letter_code
_entity_poly.pdbx_strand_id
1 'polypeptide(L)'
;MQHADVMFDPDLAKLSKSEWLSEIEAVTKKQGFFESLGNRHYAGFVSCGDTLLVTFESIQGIRTLCESEQPFGFEMVRSQEWSHLCMISDGDTWFRDPQIFNFFDRMIDDGFFEEFDNVIFYGAGPCGYAASTFSVAAPGSTVVVVQPQATLDPRMTEWDDRFKHMRNTSFTNRFGYAPDMLDACAQAYVLYDPAERMDAMHAVLFERSNVTRFPMRFIGDAIQSDLLAMNILVPILTQAKNGRLDKTSFAALYRTRRTHRPYLWRLMAALDKQGREKLARIVAQNVTSRMKAPRFRRRLDEIQTKTRSSIKG
;
A
#
# COMPACT_ATOMS: atom_id res chain seq x y z
N MET A 1 8.60 -32.77 6.67
CA MET A 1 9.31 -31.52 6.36
C MET A 1 10.17 -31.16 7.55
N GLN A 2 11.49 -31.15 7.39
CA GLN A 2 12.38 -30.61 8.41
C GLN A 2 12.11 -29.10 8.49
N HIS A 3 11.65 -28.62 9.64
CA HIS A 3 11.65 -27.19 9.95
C HIS A 3 13.11 -26.75 9.97
N ALA A 4 13.59 -26.20 8.86
CA ALA A 4 14.86 -25.53 8.82
C ALA A 4 14.67 -24.18 9.53
N ASP A 5 15.17 -24.14 10.75
CA ASP A 5 15.34 -22.97 11.61
C ASP A 5 16.36 -22.01 10.96
N VAL A 6 16.01 -21.44 9.80
CA VAL A 6 16.74 -20.33 9.21
C VAL A 6 15.99 -19.08 9.64
N MET A 7 16.51 -18.42 10.67
CA MET A 7 16.13 -17.05 11.03
C MET A 7 16.25 -16.16 9.78
N PHE A 8 15.14 -15.98 9.07
CA PHE A 8 15.02 -15.07 7.94
C PHE A 8 14.82 -13.63 8.47
N ASP A 9 15.85 -13.12 9.13
CA ASP A 9 15.82 -11.79 9.77
C ASP A 9 17.16 -11.07 9.62
N PRO A 10 17.50 -10.57 8.42
CA PRO A 10 18.75 -9.87 8.19
C PRO A 10 18.75 -8.48 8.83
N ASP A 11 19.87 -8.09 9.42
CA ASP A 11 20.05 -6.72 9.91
C ASP A 11 20.40 -5.79 8.74
N LEU A 12 19.39 -5.08 8.24
CA LEU A 12 19.52 -4.16 7.11
C LEU A 12 19.55 -2.69 7.54
N ALA A 13 19.35 -2.41 8.83
CA ALA A 13 19.16 -1.06 9.31
C ALA A 13 20.44 -0.23 9.17
N LYS A 14 20.33 1.01 8.69
CA LYS A 14 21.43 1.99 8.60
C LYS A 14 22.60 1.58 7.70
N LEU A 15 22.46 0.54 6.87
CA LEU A 15 23.47 0.18 5.87
C LEU A 15 23.51 1.20 4.73
N SER A 16 24.69 1.37 4.10
CA SER A 16 24.76 2.09 2.82
C SER A 16 23.92 1.38 1.75
N LYS A 17 23.53 2.08 0.68
CA LYS A 17 22.71 1.48 -0.38
C LYS A 17 23.38 0.22 -0.97
N SER A 18 24.68 0.26 -1.20
CA SER A 18 25.42 -0.88 -1.77
C SER A 18 25.48 -2.05 -0.80
N GLU A 19 25.76 -1.81 0.49
CA GLU A 19 25.78 -2.88 1.50
C GLU A 19 24.40 -3.49 1.69
N TRP A 20 23.36 -2.64 1.72
CA TRP A 20 21.97 -3.05 1.84
C TRP A 20 21.54 -3.96 0.67
N LEU A 21 21.90 -3.60 -0.56
CA LEU A 21 21.61 -4.43 -1.74
C LEU A 21 22.38 -5.76 -1.70
N SER A 22 23.67 -5.72 -1.32
CA SER A 22 24.47 -6.94 -1.17
C SER A 22 23.90 -7.90 -0.14
N GLU A 23 23.39 -7.39 0.99
CA GLU A 23 22.80 -8.24 2.03
C GLU A 23 21.45 -8.81 1.57
N ILE A 24 20.60 -8.02 0.90
CA ILE A 24 19.38 -8.55 0.29
C ILE A 24 19.69 -9.63 -0.74
N GLU A 25 20.68 -9.40 -1.60
CA GLU A 25 21.14 -10.39 -2.56
C GLU A 25 21.60 -11.68 -1.86
N ALA A 26 22.41 -11.57 -0.81
CA ALA A 26 22.89 -12.71 -0.05
C ALA A 26 21.75 -13.49 0.62
N VAL A 27 20.75 -12.80 1.15
CA VAL A 27 19.58 -13.40 1.83
C VAL A 27 18.65 -14.08 0.84
N THR A 28 18.29 -13.40 -0.25
CA THR A 28 17.36 -13.90 -1.27
C THR A 28 17.95 -15.10 -2.02
N LYS A 29 19.24 -15.08 -2.36
CA LYS A 29 19.93 -16.20 -3.02
C LYS A 29 20.02 -17.49 -2.18
N LYS A 30 19.78 -17.45 -0.87
CA LYS A 30 19.75 -18.68 -0.05
C LYS A 30 18.59 -19.60 -0.43
N GLN A 31 17.45 -19.03 -0.84
CA GLN A 31 16.19 -19.76 -1.07
C GLN A 31 15.47 -19.29 -2.34
N GLY A 32 16.17 -18.60 -3.24
CA GLY A 32 15.58 -18.04 -4.46
C GLY A 32 16.64 -17.37 -5.30
N PHE A 33 16.34 -16.18 -5.82
CA PHE A 33 17.25 -15.45 -6.70
C PHE A 33 17.27 -13.95 -6.41
N PHE A 34 18.30 -13.30 -6.94
CA PHE A 34 18.40 -11.84 -6.99
C PHE A 34 18.93 -11.42 -8.35
N GLU A 35 18.27 -10.45 -8.97
CA GLU A 35 18.61 -9.96 -10.30
C GLU A 35 18.60 -8.42 -10.33
N SER A 36 19.64 -7.82 -10.91
CA SER A 36 19.65 -6.38 -11.21
C SER A 36 18.99 -6.15 -12.56
N LEU A 37 17.93 -5.32 -12.57
CA LEU A 37 17.13 -5.02 -13.76
C LEU A 37 17.48 -3.61 -14.27
N GLY A 38 18.68 -3.48 -14.81
CA GLY A 38 19.25 -2.19 -15.17
C GLY A 38 19.86 -1.47 -13.95
N ASN A 39 19.88 -0.13 -13.99
CA ASN A 39 20.65 0.69 -13.05
C ASN A 39 19.90 1.06 -11.75
N ARG A 40 18.57 0.98 -11.77
CA ARG A 40 17.71 1.50 -10.69
C ARG A 40 16.66 0.50 -10.23
N HIS A 41 16.75 -0.75 -10.66
CA HIS A 41 15.76 -1.75 -10.31
C HIS A 41 16.40 -3.09 -9.98
N TYR A 42 15.76 -3.82 -9.08
CA TYR A 42 16.21 -5.10 -8.60
C TYR A 42 14.99 -6.00 -8.38
N ALA A 43 15.14 -7.29 -8.65
CA ALA A 43 14.16 -8.32 -8.30
C ALA A 43 14.81 -9.26 -7.28
N GLY A 44 14.20 -9.42 -6.11
CA GLY A 44 14.61 -10.38 -5.10
C GLY A 44 13.49 -11.39 -4.86
N PHE A 45 13.77 -12.67 -5.00
CA PHE A 45 12.82 -13.75 -4.77
C PHE A 45 13.27 -14.66 -3.63
N VAL A 46 12.32 -15.04 -2.78
CA VAL A 46 12.48 -16.00 -1.68
C VAL A 46 11.39 -17.04 -1.78
N SER A 47 11.77 -18.30 -1.99
CA SER A 47 10.86 -19.44 -1.96
C SER A 47 10.66 -19.92 -0.53
N CYS A 48 9.39 -20.06 -0.11
CA CYS A 48 9.04 -20.56 1.23
C CYS A 48 7.83 -21.50 1.18
N GLY A 49 6.69 -21.04 0.65
CA GLY A 49 5.46 -21.83 0.55
C GLY A 49 4.64 -21.49 -0.69
N ASP A 50 3.46 -22.10 -0.78
CA ASP A 50 2.64 -22.17 -2.02
C ASP A 50 1.86 -20.88 -2.32
N THR A 51 2.01 -19.85 -1.48
CA THR A 51 1.46 -18.51 -1.73
C THR A 51 2.59 -17.55 -2.07
N LEU A 52 2.54 -16.94 -3.25
CA LEU A 52 3.45 -15.90 -3.68
C LEU A 52 2.87 -14.51 -3.40
N LEU A 53 3.58 -13.72 -2.61
CA LEU A 53 3.38 -12.29 -2.55
C LEU A 53 4.34 -11.60 -3.51
N VAL A 54 3.82 -10.80 -4.43
CA VAL A 54 4.59 -9.91 -5.31
C VAL A 54 4.44 -8.49 -4.79
N THR A 55 5.51 -7.88 -4.30
CA THR A 55 5.51 -6.49 -3.84
C THR A 55 6.29 -5.59 -4.78
N PHE A 56 5.82 -4.35 -4.92
CA PHE A 56 6.56 -3.27 -5.54
C PHE A 56 6.92 -2.27 -4.45
N GLU A 57 8.20 -1.95 -4.32
CA GLU A 57 8.72 -1.13 -3.24
C GLU A 57 9.84 -0.21 -3.74
N SER A 58 9.95 1.00 -3.19
CA SER A 58 11.12 1.84 -3.40
C SER A 58 12.07 1.71 -2.21
N ILE A 59 13.37 1.86 -2.44
CA ILE A 59 14.37 1.88 -1.36
C ILE A 59 14.00 2.93 -0.30
N GLN A 60 13.56 4.10 -0.74
CA GLN A 60 13.14 5.19 0.14
C GLN A 60 11.90 4.81 0.96
N GLY A 61 10.92 4.14 0.33
CA GLY A 61 9.73 3.63 1.00
C GLY A 61 10.06 2.59 2.06
N ILE A 62 10.88 1.59 1.72
CA ILE A 62 11.32 0.53 2.65
C ILE A 62 11.95 1.15 3.90
N ARG A 63 12.92 2.04 3.70
CA ARG A 63 13.67 2.67 4.81
C ARG A 63 12.82 3.60 5.67
N THR A 64 11.76 4.18 5.11
CA THR A 64 10.87 5.09 5.85
C THR A 64 9.79 4.34 6.62
N LEU A 65 9.30 3.23 6.08
CA LEU A 65 8.15 2.50 6.61
C LEU A 65 8.53 1.39 7.58
N CYS A 66 9.77 0.90 7.53
CA CYS A 66 10.24 -0.22 8.32
C CYS A 66 11.50 0.18 9.12
N GLU A 67 11.46 0.03 10.45
CA GLU A 67 12.62 0.35 11.31
C GLU A 67 13.82 -0.56 11.05
N SER A 68 13.58 -1.82 10.67
CA SER A 68 14.64 -2.75 10.25
C SER A 68 15.08 -2.54 8.80
N GLU A 69 14.51 -1.56 8.08
CA GLU A 69 14.79 -1.26 6.67
C GLU A 69 14.67 -2.50 5.76
N GLN A 70 13.79 -3.44 6.11
CA GLN A 70 13.53 -4.66 5.33
C GLN A 70 12.34 -4.47 4.36
N PRO A 71 12.38 -5.10 3.17
CA PRO A 71 11.20 -5.21 2.30
C PRO A 71 9.99 -5.76 3.07
N PHE A 72 8.80 -5.21 2.82
CA PHE A 72 7.60 -5.59 3.57
C PHE A 72 7.33 -7.10 3.51
N GLY A 73 7.53 -7.72 2.34
CA GLY A 73 7.24 -9.15 2.19
C GLY A 73 8.13 -10.08 3.02
N PHE A 74 9.26 -9.61 3.57
CA PHE A 74 10.06 -10.41 4.51
C PHE A 74 9.28 -10.74 5.78
N GLU A 75 8.39 -9.84 6.20
CA GLU A 75 7.47 -10.11 7.30
C GLU A 75 6.46 -11.22 6.96
N MET A 76 6.06 -11.31 5.70
CA MET A 76 5.12 -12.33 5.23
C MET A 76 5.78 -13.69 5.07
N VAL A 77 7.05 -13.73 4.67
CA VAL A 77 7.88 -14.94 4.71
C VAL A 77 7.94 -15.48 6.14
N ARG A 78 8.28 -14.63 7.12
CA ARG A 78 8.41 -15.07 8.53
C ARG A 78 7.09 -15.44 9.19
N SER A 79 6.06 -14.61 9.03
CA SER A 79 4.83 -14.72 9.82
C SER A 79 3.74 -15.56 9.15
N GLN A 80 3.78 -15.72 7.82
CA GLN A 80 2.76 -16.43 7.05
C GLN A 80 3.33 -17.58 6.21
N GLU A 81 4.65 -17.78 6.18
CA GLU A 81 5.34 -18.77 5.33
C GLU A 81 5.02 -18.60 3.83
N TRP A 82 4.84 -17.34 3.39
CA TRP A 82 4.60 -17.03 1.98
C TRP A 82 5.92 -16.88 1.23
N SER A 83 5.97 -17.37 -0.01
CA SER A 83 7.03 -16.98 -0.94
C SER A 83 6.89 -15.50 -1.29
N HIS A 84 8.01 -14.81 -1.55
CA HIS A 84 8.03 -13.37 -1.77
C HIS A 84 8.88 -13.01 -2.97
N LEU A 85 8.29 -12.31 -3.95
CA LEU A 85 8.99 -11.63 -5.03
C LEU A 85 8.90 -10.11 -4.79
N CYS A 86 10.02 -9.48 -4.49
CA CYS A 86 10.13 -8.04 -4.30
C CYS A 86 10.72 -7.36 -5.53
N MET A 87 9.96 -6.48 -6.15
CA MET A 87 10.42 -5.56 -7.17
C MET A 87 10.83 -4.24 -6.50
N ILE A 88 12.13 -3.97 -6.46
CA ILE A 88 12.69 -2.81 -5.78
C ILE A 88 13.08 -1.75 -6.81
N SER A 89 12.69 -0.49 -6.59
CA SER A 89 13.21 0.66 -7.34
C SER A 89 14.06 1.59 -6.49
N ASP A 90 15.08 2.18 -7.11
CA ASP A 90 15.76 3.35 -6.57
C ASP A 90 15.11 4.64 -7.10
N GLY A 91 14.31 5.27 -6.23
CA GLY A 91 13.53 6.46 -6.55
C GLY A 91 12.18 6.17 -7.22
N ASP A 92 11.50 7.25 -7.61
CA ASP A 92 10.15 7.21 -8.19
C ASP A 92 10.19 6.90 -9.69
N THR A 93 10.45 5.64 -10.01
CA THR A 93 10.63 5.19 -11.40
C THR A 93 9.33 4.74 -12.07
N TRP A 94 8.26 4.56 -11.28
CA TRP A 94 6.99 3.97 -11.71
C TRP A 94 7.11 2.59 -12.34
N PHE A 95 8.26 1.92 -12.18
CA PHE A 95 8.57 0.61 -12.79
C PHE A 95 8.36 0.58 -14.31
N ARG A 96 8.57 1.71 -14.98
CA ARG A 96 8.40 1.86 -16.45
C ARG A 96 9.69 1.60 -17.25
N ASP A 97 10.68 0.95 -16.64
CA ASP A 97 11.93 0.60 -17.30
C ASP A 97 11.74 -0.67 -18.16
N PRO A 98 12.23 -0.72 -19.42
CA PRO A 98 12.13 -1.90 -20.26
C PRO A 98 12.71 -3.19 -19.66
N GLN A 99 13.67 -3.09 -18.73
CA GLN A 99 14.21 -4.28 -18.07
C GLN A 99 13.18 -4.95 -17.13
N ILE A 100 12.29 -4.16 -16.51
CA ILE A 100 11.17 -4.70 -15.72
C ILE A 100 10.19 -5.45 -16.62
N PHE A 101 9.92 -4.87 -17.78
CA PHE A 101 9.02 -5.46 -18.77
C PHE A 101 9.53 -6.82 -19.25
N ASN A 102 10.80 -6.89 -19.64
CA ASN A 102 11.44 -8.13 -20.07
C ASN A 102 11.51 -9.17 -18.95
N PHE A 103 11.69 -8.74 -17.70
CA PHE A 103 11.64 -9.63 -16.54
C PHE A 103 10.28 -10.30 -16.43
N PHE A 104 9.17 -9.54 -16.48
CA PHE A 104 7.83 -10.13 -16.39
C PHE A 104 7.48 -11.00 -17.61
N ASP A 105 7.88 -10.63 -18.83
CA ASP A 105 7.70 -11.51 -20.01
C ASP A 105 8.37 -12.86 -19.79
N ARG A 106 9.62 -12.85 -19.31
CA ARG A 106 10.38 -14.07 -19.06
C ARG A 106 9.77 -14.90 -17.93
N MET A 107 9.28 -14.28 -16.86
CA MET A 107 8.56 -15.00 -15.80
C MET A 107 7.25 -15.64 -16.31
N ILE A 108 6.57 -15.01 -17.27
CA ILE A 108 5.38 -15.59 -17.93
C ILE A 108 5.80 -16.77 -18.80
N ASP A 109 6.79 -16.58 -19.68
CA ASP A 109 7.26 -17.60 -20.61
C ASP A 109 7.80 -18.85 -19.88
N ASP A 110 8.44 -18.65 -18.72
CA ASP A 110 8.98 -19.71 -17.88
C ASP A 110 7.90 -20.38 -16.99
N GLY A 111 6.65 -19.87 -16.97
CA GLY A 111 5.57 -20.41 -16.14
C GLY A 111 5.75 -20.17 -14.64
N PHE A 112 6.60 -19.22 -14.22
CA PHE A 112 6.98 -18.98 -12.82
C PHE A 112 5.77 -18.83 -11.88
N PHE A 113 4.74 -18.09 -12.32
CA PHE A 113 3.56 -17.84 -11.49
C PHE A 113 2.65 -19.06 -11.34
N GLU A 114 2.75 -20.06 -12.23
CA GLU A 114 1.94 -21.28 -12.20
C GLU A 114 2.41 -22.26 -11.10
N GLU A 115 3.60 -22.05 -10.53
CA GLU A 115 4.14 -22.85 -9.43
C GLU A 115 3.43 -22.59 -8.08
N PHE A 116 2.57 -21.56 -8.00
CA PHE A 116 1.93 -21.13 -6.76
C PHE A 116 0.41 -21.28 -6.83
N ASP A 117 -0.18 -21.81 -5.75
CA ASP A 117 -1.63 -21.90 -5.60
C ASP A 117 -2.31 -20.53 -5.51
N ASN A 118 -1.60 -19.55 -4.93
CA ASN A 118 -2.12 -18.20 -4.71
C ASN A 118 -1.05 -17.17 -5.06
N VAL A 119 -1.34 -16.27 -5.99
CA VAL A 119 -0.47 -15.12 -6.31
C VAL A 119 -1.16 -13.82 -5.89
N ILE A 120 -0.47 -13.00 -5.11
CA ILE A 120 -1.00 -11.75 -4.56
C ILE A 120 -0.09 -10.59 -4.95
N PHE A 121 -0.61 -9.59 -5.64
CA PHE A 121 0.11 -8.36 -5.95
C PHE A 121 -0.21 -7.27 -4.93
N TYR A 122 0.82 -6.63 -4.39
CA TYR A 122 0.68 -5.56 -3.41
C TYR A 122 1.58 -4.36 -3.72
N GLY A 123 1.03 -3.15 -3.52
CA GLY A 123 1.79 -1.91 -3.58
C GLY A 123 0.97 -0.68 -3.19
N ALA A 124 1.66 0.42 -2.87
CA ALA A 124 1.03 1.70 -2.56
C ALA A 124 1.52 2.85 -3.47
N GLY A 125 0.64 3.79 -3.83
CA GLY A 125 0.97 4.94 -4.68
C GLY A 125 1.54 4.50 -6.04
N PRO A 126 2.74 4.96 -6.44
CA PRO A 126 3.43 4.50 -7.65
C PRO A 126 3.66 2.98 -7.67
N CYS A 127 3.89 2.37 -6.51
CA CYS A 127 4.02 0.92 -6.39
C CYS A 127 2.65 0.21 -6.51
N GLY A 128 1.56 0.87 -6.11
CA GLY A 128 0.19 0.37 -6.32
C GLY A 128 -0.21 0.40 -7.79
N TYR A 129 0.23 1.41 -8.54
CA TYR A 129 0.16 1.42 -10.00
C TYR A 129 0.90 0.22 -10.60
N ALA A 130 2.15 -0.02 -10.20
CA ALA A 130 2.96 -1.11 -10.71
C ALA A 130 2.37 -2.49 -10.37
N ALA A 131 1.94 -2.70 -9.12
CA ALA A 131 1.28 -3.92 -8.68
C ALA A 131 0.02 -4.24 -9.49
N SER A 132 -0.82 -3.23 -9.77
CA SER A 132 -2.00 -3.40 -10.62
C SER A 132 -1.60 -3.77 -12.05
N THR A 133 -0.62 -3.05 -12.58
CA THR A 133 -0.16 -3.12 -13.96
C THR A 133 0.47 -4.47 -14.31
N PHE A 134 1.32 -5.01 -13.45
CA PHE A 134 2.02 -6.28 -13.70
C PHE A 134 1.23 -7.50 -13.23
N SER A 135 0.08 -7.32 -12.56
CA SER A 135 -0.78 -8.44 -12.15
C SER A 135 -1.29 -9.30 -13.31
N VAL A 136 -1.36 -8.73 -14.52
CA VAL A 136 -1.70 -9.46 -15.75
C VAL A 136 -0.73 -10.59 -16.07
N ALA A 137 0.50 -10.56 -15.52
CA ALA A 137 1.47 -11.65 -15.66
C ALA A 137 1.07 -12.92 -14.92
N ALA A 138 0.14 -12.83 -13.96
CA ALA A 138 -0.44 -13.98 -13.27
C ALA A 138 -1.98 -13.88 -13.30
N PRO A 139 -2.63 -14.35 -14.38
CA PRO A 139 -4.08 -14.46 -14.44
C PRO A 139 -4.64 -15.24 -13.24
N GLY A 140 -5.77 -14.80 -12.70
CA GLY A 140 -6.36 -15.37 -11.49
C GLY A 140 -5.73 -14.86 -10.17
N SER A 141 -4.74 -13.98 -10.22
CA SER A 141 -4.15 -13.38 -9.03
C SER A 141 -5.13 -12.51 -8.22
N THR A 142 -4.78 -12.29 -6.96
CA THR A 142 -5.44 -11.29 -6.10
C THR A 142 -4.60 -10.02 -6.07
N VAL A 143 -5.23 -8.84 -6.17
CA VAL A 143 -4.51 -7.56 -6.17
C VAL A 143 -4.99 -6.69 -5.02
N VAL A 144 -4.08 -6.20 -4.17
CA VAL A 144 -4.39 -5.27 -3.07
C VAL A 144 -3.54 -4.03 -3.24
N VAL A 145 -4.16 -2.90 -3.54
CA VAL A 145 -3.45 -1.66 -3.84
C VAL A 145 -3.97 -0.48 -3.03
N VAL A 146 -3.02 0.34 -2.57
CA VAL A 146 -3.27 1.46 -1.67
C VAL A 146 -2.98 2.77 -2.41
N GLN A 147 -3.98 3.64 -2.54
CA GLN A 147 -3.89 4.91 -3.27
C GLN A 147 -3.23 4.78 -4.66
N PRO A 148 -3.60 3.78 -5.49
CA PRO A 148 -2.97 3.61 -6.79
C PRO A 148 -3.36 4.77 -7.72
N GLN A 149 -2.45 5.12 -8.62
CA GLN A 149 -2.78 5.89 -9.81
C GLN A 149 -3.16 4.92 -10.93
N ALA A 150 -4.16 5.28 -11.74
CA ALA A 150 -4.57 4.44 -12.87
C ALA A 150 -3.60 4.57 -14.06
N THR A 151 -3.10 5.79 -14.28
CA THR A 151 -2.11 6.15 -15.29
C THR A 151 -1.58 7.54 -14.96
N LEU A 152 -0.44 7.91 -15.55
CA LEU A 152 0.03 9.30 -15.60
C LEU A 152 0.05 9.86 -17.03
N ASP A 153 -0.64 9.23 -17.98
CA ASP A 153 -0.82 9.79 -19.33
C ASP A 153 -1.45 11.19 -19.20
N PRO A 154 -0.73 12.27 -19.59
CA PRO A 154 -1.23 13.63 -19.45
C PRO A 154 -2.57 13.86 -20.14
N ARG A 155 -2.93 13.07 -21.16
CA ARG A 155 -4.21 13.17 -21.89
C ARG A 155 -5.40 12.72 -21.05
N MET A 156 -5.18 11.84 -20.06
CA MET A 156 -6.22 11.35 -19.15
C MET A 156 -6.15 12.03 -17.79
N THR A 157 -4.97 12.53 -17.41
CA THR A 157 -4.70 13.06 -16.07
C THR A 157 -4.34 14.54 -16.08
N GLU A 158 -4.92 15.34 -16.98
CA GLU A 158 -4.74 16.81 -17.01
C GLU A 158 -5.06 17.49 -15.67
N TRP A 159 -5.90 16.83 -14.87
CA TRP A 159 -6.31 17.23 -13.53
C TRP A 159 -5.29 16.87 -12.44
N ASP A 160 -4.29 16.02 -12.70
CA ASP A 160 -3.23 15.61 -11.74
C ASP A 160 -1.88 16.26 -12.01
N ASP A 161 -1.51 17.16 -11.10
CA ASP A 161 -0.33 18.01 -11.21
C ASP A 161 0.82 17.58 -10.29
N ARG A 162 0.66 16.46 -9.56
CA ARG A 162 1.65 15.92 -8.61
C ARG A 162 2.89 15.33 -9.29
N PHE A 163 2.72 14.71 -10.46
CA PHE A 163 3.76 13.89 -11.11
C PHE A 163 4.28 14.50 -12.43
N LYS A 164 4.40 15.83 -12.50
CA LYS A 164 4.87 16.52 -13.73
C LYS A 164 6.22 16.04 -14.24
N HIS A 165 7.08 15.54 -13.35
CA HIS A 165 8.39 15.01 -13.70
C HIS A 165 8.33 13.73 -14.56
N MET A 166 7.18 13.03 -14.58
CA MET A 166 6.96 11.79 -15.34
C MET A 166 6.33 12.02 -16.73
N ARG A 167 6.13 13.26 -17.17
CA ARG A 167 5.47 13.58 -18.46
C ARG A 167 6.17 13.02 -19.70
N ASN A 168 7.47 12.74 -19.61
CA ASN A 168 8.25 12.15 -20.71
C ASN A 168 8.27 10.60 -20.67
N THR A 169 7.64 9.99 -19.66
CA THR A 169 7.54 8.55 -19.52
C THR A 169 6.23 8.06 -20.14
N SER A 170 6.27 6.99 -20.93
CA SER A 170 5.05 6.44 -21.54
C SER A 170 4.24 5.61 -20.54
N PHE A 171 2.95 5.92 -20.43
CA PHE A 171 1.93 5.16 -19.70
C PHE A 171 0.84 4.60 -20.65
N THR A 172 1.16 4.54 -21.95
CA THR A 172 0.24 4.10 -23.02
C THR A 172 0.77 2.92 -23.82
N ASN A 173 2.05 2.58 -23.67
CA ASN A 173 2.61 1.35 -24.23
C ASN A 173 2.26 0.14 -23.32
N ARG A 174 2.90 -1.01 -23.55
CA ARG A 174 2.71 -2.24 -22.76
C ARG A 174 2.69 -1.97 -21.24
N PHE A 175 1.80 -2.66 -20.55
CA PHE A 175 1.62 -2.49 -19.11
C PHE A 175 1.30 -1.02 -18.73
N GLY A 176 0.60 -0.26 -19.59
CA GLY A 176 0.49 1.19 -19.45
C GLY A 176 -0.61 1.65 -18.51
N TYR A 177 -1.84 1.18 -18.75
CA TYR A 177 -3.04 1.61 -18.03
C TYR A 177 -3.45 0.55 -16.99
N ALA A 178 -3.22 0.85 -15.71
CA ALA A 178 -3.37 -0.10 -14.61
C ALA A 178 -4.77 -0.75 -14.50
N PRO A 179 -5.89 -0.03 -14.68
CA PRO A 179 -7.22 -0.65 -14.59
C PRO A 179 -7.47 -1.77 -15.61
N ASP A 180 -6.97 -1.64 -16.84
CA ASP A 180 -7.16 -2.67 -17.87
C ASP A 180 -6.28 -3.91 -17.58
N MET A 181 -5.15 -3.72 -16.91
CA MET A 181 -4.28 -4.84 -16.53
C MET A 181 -4.87 -5.70 -15.39
N LEU A 182 -5.97 -5.24 -14.77
CA LEU A 182 -6.70 -6.03 -13.76
C LEU A 182 -7.76 -6.96 -14.38
N ASP A 183 -8.01 -6.92 -15.69
CA ASP A 183 -9.12 -7.69 -16.29
C ASP A 183 -8.98 -9.21 -16.08
N ALA A 184 -7.74 -9.71 -16.01
CA ALA A 184 -7.46 -11.14 -15.81
C ALA A 184 -7.30 -11.54 -14.34
N CYS A 185 -7.31 -10.60 -13.37
CA CYS A 185 -7.16 -10.95 -11.96
C CYS A 185 -8.49 -11.48 -11.39
N ALA A 186 -8.42 -12.39 -10.42
CA ALA A 186 -9.62 -12.97 -9.80
C ALA A 186 -10.37 -11.90 -8.98
N GLN A 187 -9.65 -11.12 -8.19
CA GLN A 187 -10.21 -10.05 -7.38
C GLN A 187 -9.17 -8.98 -7.08
N ALA A 188 -9.55 -7.73 -7.29
CA ALA A 188 -8.75 -6.56 -6.92
C ALA A 188 -9.43 -5.75 -5.81
N TYR A 189 -8.61 -5.14 -4.96
CA TYR A 189 -9.02 -4.32 -3.82
C TYR A 189 -8.28 -2.98 -3.84
N VAL A 190 -9.04 -1.89 -3.93
CA VAL A 190 -8.48 -0.52 -4.01
C VAL A 190 -8.82 0.24 -2.74
N LEU A 191 -7.81 0.55 -1.93
CA LEU A 191 -7.94 1.32 -0.70
C LEU A 191 -7.60 2.79 -0.98
N TYR A 192 -8.49 3.71 -0.64
CA TYR A 192 -8.31 5.13 -0.96
C TYR A 192 -9.08 6.04 0.01
N ASP A 193 -8.67 7.31 0.13
CA ASP A 193 -9.44 8.32 0.85
C ASP A 193 -10.33 9.12 -0.12
N PRO A 194 -11.67 9.04 -0.03
CA PRO A 194 -12.56 9.88 -0.84
C PRO A 194 -12.50 11.37 -0.51
N ALA A 195 -11.83 11.78 0.57
CA ALA A 195 -11.58 13.19 0.89
C ALA A 195 -10.33 13.73 0.16
N GLU A 196 -9.43 12.86 -0.29
CA GLU A 196 -8.27 13.24 -1.11
C GLU A 196 -8.67 13.22 -2.58
N ARG A 197 -8.95 14.41 -3.14
CA ARG A 197 -9.59 14.57 -4.46
C ARG A 197 -8.91 13.77 -5.56
N MET A 198 -7.58 13.85 -5.64
CA MET A 198 -6.79 13.29 -6.72
C MET A 198 -6.79 11.76 -6.66
N ASP A 199 -6.64 11.21 -5.46
CA ASP A 199 -6.69 9.77 -5.21
C ASP A 199 -8.09 9.21 -5.45
N ALA A 200 -9.13 9.96 -5.05
CA ALA A 200 -10.51 9.58 -5.33
C ALA A 200 -10.81 9.54 -6.84
N MET A 201 -10.27 10.48 -7.62
CA MET A 201 -10.41 10.47 -9.09
C MET A 201 -9.71 9.26 -9.71
N HIS A 202 -8.46 8.96 -9.31
CA HIS A 202 -7.77 7.75 -9.77
C HIS A 202 -8.52 6.48 -9.37
N ALA A 203 -8.96 6.36 -8.13
CA ALA A 203 -9.67 5.18 -7.62
C ALA A 203 -11.01 4.92 -8.35
N VAL A 204 -11.63 5.94 -8.95
CA VAL A 204 -12.83 5.76 -9.79
C VAL A 204 -12.51 5.09 -11.13
N LEU A 205 -11.33 5.33 -11.71
CA LEU A 205 -10.91 4.72 -12.98
C LEU A 205 -10.73 3.20 -12.88
N PHE A 206 -10.49 2.70 -11.66
CA PHE A 206 -10.41 1.27 -11.34
C PHE A 206 -11.78 0.56 -11.26
N GLU A 207 -12.91 1.22 -11.53
CA GLU A 207 -14.22 0.54 -11.48
C GLU A 207 -14.31 -0.60 -12.51
N ARG A 208 -14.43 -1.83 -12.04
CA ARG A 208 -14.60 -3.07 -12.80
C ARG A 208 -15.42 -4.07 -11.97
N SER A 209 -15.94 -5.13 -12.60
CA SER A 209 -16.74 -6.16 -11.92
C SER A 209 -15.96 -6.95 -10.87
N ASN A 210 -14.66 -7.15 -11.08
CA ASN A 210 -13.74 -7.84 -10.17
C ASN A 210 -13.00 -6.89 -9.21
N VAL A 211 -13.37 -5.61 -9.14
CA VAL A 211 -12.71 -4.62 -8.27
C VAL A 211 -13.64 -4.21 -7.12
N THR A 212 -13.17 -4.38 -5.88
CA THR A 212 -13.82 -3.85 -4.68
C THR A 212 -13.06 -2.63 -4.17
N ARG A 213 -13.74 -1.48 -4.11
CA ARG A 213 -13.15 -0.23 -3.60
C ARG A 213 -13.50 -0.01 -2.13
N PHE A 214 -12.49 0.26 -1.30
CA PHE A 214 -12.63 0.50 0.13
C PHE A 214 -12.37 1.99 0.47
N PRO A 215 -13.43 2.79 0.65
CA PRO A 215 -13.28 4.19 1.01
C PRO A 215 -12.88 4.36 2.48
N MET A 216 -11.76 5.03 2.71
CA MET A 216 -11.14 5.27 4.02
C MET A 216 -11.25 6.75 4.44
N ARG A 217 -12.45 7.34 4.38
CA ARG A 217 -12.65 8.79 4.55
C ARG A 217 -11.88 9.42 5.74
N PHE A 218 -11.11 10.47 5.47
CA PHE A 218 -10.26 11.23 6.43
C PHE A 218 -9.04 10.49 6.99
N ILE A 219 -8.64 9.39 6.35
CA ILE A 219 -7.36 8.75 6.65
C ILE A 219 -6.19 9.56 6.09
N GLY A 220 -6.39 10.42 5.08
CA GLY A 220 -5.36 11.25 4.47
C GLY A 220 -4.57 10.53 3.37
N ASP A 221 -3.37 11.05 3.11
CA ASP A 221 -2.52 10.73 1.96
C ASP A 221 -1.44 9.66 2.22
N ALA A 222 -1.23 9.25 3.48
CA ALA A 222 -0.25 8.26 3.90
C ALA A 222 -0.90 6.93 4.34
N ILE A 223 -1.81 6.39 3.53
CA ILE A 223 -2.66 5.26 3.93
C ILE A 223 -1.83 4.04 4.31
N GLN A 224 -0.78 3.70 3.55
CA GLN A 224 0.06 2.54 3.86
C GLN A 224 0.69 2.65 5.27
N SER A 225 1.24 3.81 5.62
CA SER A 225 1.80 4.06 6.95
C SER A 225 0.75 3.90 8.05
N ASP A 226 -0.48 4.37 7.81
CA ASP A 226 -1.57 4.20 8.76
C ASP A 226 -2.04 2.73 8.89
N LEU A 227 -2.07 1.97 7.79
CA LEU A 227 -2.42 0.54 7.81
C LEU A 227 -1.39 -0.30 8.60
N LEU A 228 -0.10 0.02 8.42
CA LEU A 228 1.01 -0.58 9.16
C LEU A 228 0.93 -0.21 10.65
N ALA A 229 0.79 1.08 10.98
CA ALA A 229 0.68 1.53 12.37
C ALA A 229 -0.55 0.98 13.10
N MET A 230 -1.62 0.66 12.37
CA MET A 230 -2.81 0.00 12.91
C MET A 230 -2.69 -1.53 12.96
N ASN A 231 -1.61 -2.13 12.44
CA ASN A 231 -1.42 -3.58 12.30
C ASN A 231 -2.55 -4.28 11.55
N ILE A 232 -3.13 -3.62 10.54
CA ILE A 232 -4.23 -4.20 9.74
C ILE A 232 -3.82 -4.57 8.32
N LEU A 233 -2.63 -4.19 7.85
CA LEU A 233 -2.17 -4.53 6.50
C LEU A 233 -2.04 -6.05 6.28
N VAL A 234 -1.35 -6.76 7.19
CA VAL A 234 -1.21 -8.23 7.13
C VAL A 234 -2.59 -8.92 7.17
N PRO A 235 -3.49 -8.60 8.14
CA PRO A 235 -4.86 -9.13 8.12
C PRO A 235 -5.64 -8.88 6.82
N ILE A 236 -5.45 -7.72 6.18
CA ILE A 236 -6.07 -7.42 4.89
C ILE A 236 -5.55 -8.37 3.80
N LEU A 237 -4.23 -8.53 3.68
CA LEU A 237 -3.62 -9.43 2.70
C LEU A 237 -4.03 -10.89 2.93
N THR A 238 -4.01 -11.36 4.19
CA THR A 238 -4.43 -12.71 4.54
C THR A 238 -5.92 -12.95 4.25
N GLN A 239 -6.81 -11.96 4.48
CA GLN A 239 -8.22 -12.10 4.11
C GLN A 239 -8.41 -12.07 2.59
N ALA A 240 -7.64 -11.25 1.87
CA ALA A 240 -7.68 -11.17 0.41
C ALA A 240 -7.28 -12.52 -0.21
N LYS A 241 -6.15 -13.09 0.25
CA LYS A 241 -5.65 -14.43 -0.12
C LYS A 241 -6.71 -15.52 0.01
N ASN A 242 -7.46 -15.49 1.11
CA ASN A 242 -8.46 -16.51 1.40
C ASN A 242 -9.84 -16.25 0.78
N GLY A 243 -9.99 -15.20 -0.05
CA GLY A 243 -11.29 -14.82 -0.62
C GLY A 243 -12.32 -14.35 0.41
N ARG A 244 -11.86 -13.85 1.58
CA ARG A 244 -12.72 -13.43 2.71
C ARG A 244 -12.73 -11.90 2.93
N LEU A 245 -11.99 -11.15 2.12
CA LEU A 245 -11.97 -9.70 2.22
C LEU A 245 -13.17 -9.12 1.48
N ASP A 246 -14.09 -8.52 2.22
CA ASP A 246 -15.28 -7.85 1.70
C ASP A 246 -15.53 -6.54 2.47
N LYS A 247 -16.60 -5.82 2.14
CA LYS A 247 -16.94 -4.54 2.79
C LYS A 247 -17.18 -4.70 4.30
N THR A 248 -17.70 -5.84 4.74
CA THR A 248 -18.02 -6.12 6.14
C THR A 248 -16.76 -6.50 6.92
N SER A 249 -15.96 -7.43 6.41
CA SER A 249 -14.72 -7.88 7.05
C SER A 249 -13.68 -6.76 7.06
N PHE A 250 -13.55 -5.99 5.97
CA PHE A 250 -12.73 -4.78 5.94
C PHE A 250 -13.21 -3.74 6.96
N ALA A 251 -14.52 -3.46 7.03
CA ALA A 251 -15.05 -2.51 8.00
C ALA A 251 -14.78 -2.94 9.45
N ALA A 252 -14.74 -4.25 9.74
CA ALA A 252 -14.35 -4.78 11.04
C ALA A 252 -12.88 -4.49 11.36
N LEU A 253 -11.96 -4.83 10.45
CA LEU A 253 -10.52 -4.49 10.59
C LEU A 253 -10.32 -2.98 10.74
N TYR A 254 -10.97 -2.18 9.89
CA TYR A 254 -10.77 -0.74 9.84
C TYR A 254 -11.37 0.00 11.06
N ARG A 255 -12.11 -0.66 11.96
CA ARG A 255 -12.54 -0.03 13.22
C ARG A 255 -11.38 0.28 14.15
N THR A 256 -10.20 -0.33 13.98
CA THR A 256 -8.96 0.03 14.70
C THR A 256 -8.64 1.52 14.60
N ARG A 257 -9.03 2.19 13.50
CA ARG A 257 -8.87 3.65 13.35
C ARG A 257 -9.52 4.47 14.47
N ARG A 258 -10.53 3.91 15.16
CA ARG A 258 -11.23 4.57 16.26
C ARG A 258 -10.32 4.82 17.46
N THR A 259 -9.19 4.14 17.57
CA THR A 259 -8.15 4.40 18.59
C THR A 259 -6.87 4.98 18.00
N HIS A 260 -6.75 5.00 16.67
CA HIS A 260 -5.60 5.55 15.95
C HIS A 260 -5.57 7.09 16.00
N ARG A 261 -4.59 7.65 16.71
CA ARG A 261 -4.51 9.10 16.98
C ARG A 261 -4.39 9.97 15.71
N PRO A 262 -3.55 9.64 14.71
CA PRO A 262 -3.47 10.39 13.46
C PRO A 262 -4.83 10.55 12.77
N TYR A 263 -5.58 9.46 12.63
CA TYR A 263 -6.93 9.48 12.05
C TYR A 263 -7.88 10.37 12.85
N LEU A 264 -7.92 10.22 14.18
CA LEU A 264 -8.80 11.04 15.03
C LEU A 264 -8.48 12.53 14.91
N TRP A 265 -7.20 12.88 14.77
CA TRP A 265 -6.77 14.27 14.59
C TRP A 265 -7.22 14.83 13.24
N ARG A 266 -7.04 14.07 12.14
CA ARG A 266 -7.52 14.45 10.81
C ARG A 266 -9.04 14.60 10.77
N LEU A 267 -9.78 13.70 11.43
CA LEU A 267 -11.23 13.82 11.58
C LEU A 267 -11.62 15.11 12.32
N MET A 268 -10.93 15.46 13.41
CA MET A 268 -11.17 16.70 14.15
C MET A 268 -10.93 17.93 13.27
N ALA A 269 -9.78 17.98 12.60
CA ALA A 269 -9.42 19.07 11.71
C ALA A 269 -10.43 19.23 10.56
N ALA A 270 -10.91 18.13 9.99
CA ALA A 270 -11.93 18.16 8.94
C ALA A 270 -13.27 18.74 9.44
N LEU A 271 -13.72 18.33 10.64
CA LEU A 271 -14.94 18.87 11.25
C LEU A 271 -14.82 20.36 11.57
N ASP A 272 -13.67 20.77 12.09
CA ASP A 272 -13.38 22.19 12.38
C ASP A 272 -13.37 23.03 11.10
N LYS A 273 -12.70 22.56 10.04
CA LYS A 273 -12.69 23.23 8.72
C LYS A 273 -14.09 23.37 8.13
N GLN A 274 -14.97 22.41 8.38
CA GLN A 274 -16.37 22.44 7.91
C GLN A 274 -17.31 23.24 8.83
N GLY A 275 -16.82 23.83 9.93
CA GLY A 275 -17.67 24.54 10.89
C GLY A 275 -18.66 23.63 11.64
N ARG A 276 -18.42 22.31 11.68
CA ARG A 276 -19.31 21.32 12.29
C ARG A 276 -19.08 21.22 13.81
N GLU A 277 -19.21 22.34 14.52
CA GLU A 277 -18.80 22.46 15.93
C GLU A 277 -19.52 21.46 16.86
N LYS A 278 -20.81 21.17 16.62
CA LYS A 278 -21.56 20.15 17.39
C LYS A 278 -20.92 18.76 17.27
N LEU A 279 -20.47 18.37 16.07
CA LEU A 279 -19.82 17.08 15.84
C LEU A 279 -18.40 17.06 16.39
N ALA A 280 -17.66 18.15 16.23
CA ALA A 280 -16.33 18.32 16.81
C ALA A 280 -16.36 18.13 18.33
N ARG A 281 -17.37 18.71 19.01
CA ARG A 281 -17.62 18.51 20.44
C ARG A 281 -17.84 17.05 20.80
N ILE A 282 -18.70 16.34 20.07
CA ILE A 282 -19.00 14.91 20.32
C ILE A 282 -17.74 14.06 20.19
N VAL A 283 -16.95 14.27 19.13
CA VAL A 283 -15.69 13.53 18.92
C VAL A 283 -14.69 13.86 20.03
N ALA A 284 -14.52 15.13 20.40
CA ALA A 284 -13.59 15.51 21.47
C ALA A 284 -13.99 14.94 22.83
N GLN A 285 -15.29 14.92 23.15
CA GLN A 285 -15.82 14.25 24.35
C GLN A 285 -15.55 12.75 24.32
N ASN A 286 -15.89 12.07 23.22
CA ASN A 286 -15.69 10.64 23.08
C ASN A 286 -14.21 10.22 23.15
N VAL A 287 -13.30 11.03 22.59
CA VAL A 287 -11.86 10.75 22.65
C VAL A 287 -11.33 10.98 24.06
N THR A 288 -11.65 12.11 24.68
CA THR A 288 -11.16 12.45 26.03
C THR A 288 -11.72 11.54 27.12
N SER A 289 -12.90 10.94 26.93
CA SER A 289 -13.48 9.99 27.88
C SER A 289 -12.78 8.62 27.91
N ARG A 290 -12.02 8.26 26.87
CA ARG A 290 -11.43 6.91 26.73
C ARG A 290 -9.91 6.90 26.56
N MET A 291 -9.26 8.05 26.37
CA MET A 291 -7.81 8.13 26.24
C MET A 291 -7.25 9.49 26.66
N LYS A 292 -5.99 9.50 27.14
CA LYS A 292 -5.25 10.74 27.43
C LYS A 292 -4.88 11.45 26.13
N ALA A 293 -5.67 12.48 25.77
CA ALA A 293 -5.52 13.23 24.54
C ALA A 293 -5.58 14.75 24.78
N PRO A 294 -4.45 15.37 25.18
CA PRO A 294 -4.42 16.79 25.59
C PRO A 294 -4.93 17.77 24.53
N ARG A 295 -4.64 17.52 23.25
CA ARG A 295 -5.11 18.35 22.13
C ARG A 295 -6.64 18.34 22.01
N PHE A 296 -7.28 17.18 22.19
CA PHE A 296 -8.74 17.06 22.14
C PHE A 296 -9.39 17.68 23.38
N ARG A 297 -8.74 17.59 24.55
CA ARG A 297 -9.21 18.26 25.77
C ARG A 297 -9.23 19.77 25.59
N ARG A 298 -8.12 20.34 25.12
CA ARG A 298 -8.02 21.78 24.81
C ARG A 298 -9.12 22.21 23.84
N ARG A 299 -9.31 21.46 22.74
CA ARG A 299 -10.37 21.77 21.76
C ARG A 299 -11.77 21.71 22.36
N LEU A 300 -12.04 20.74 23.22
CA LEU A 300 -13.32 20.62 23.92
C LEU A 300 -13.58 21.83 24.83
N ASP A 301 -12.58 22.26 25.60
CA ASP A 301 -12.67 23.40 26.50
C ASP A 301 -12.91 24.72 25.72
N GLU A 302 -12.27 24.89 24.56
CA GLU A 302 -12.51 26.02 23.65
C GLU A 302 -13.96 26.07 23.15
N ILE A 303 -14.51 24.94 22.69
CA ILE A 303 -15.91 24.84 22.21
C ILE A 303 -16.89 25.15 23.35
N GLN A 304 -16.64 24.62 24.55
CA GLN A 304 -17.49 24.84 25.71
C GLN A 304 -17.48 26.31 26.17
N THR A 305 -16.31 26.96 26.10
CA THR A 305 -16.16 28.38 26.45
C THR A 305 -16.94 29.26 25.48
N LYS A 306 -16.81 29.03 24.17
CA LYS A 306 -17.58 29.75 23.13
C LYS A 306 -19.09 29.59 23.30
N THR A 307 -19.54 28.38 23.60
CA THR A 307 -20.96 28.11 23.85
C THR A 307 -21.48 28.89 25.05
N ARG A 308 -20.70 28.95 26.15
CA ARG A 308 -21.08 29.71 27.37
C ARG A 308 -21.12 31.22 27.15
N SER A 309 -20.20 31.78 26.36
CA SER A 309 -20.21 33.23 26.04
C SER A 309 -21.39 33.61 25.14
N SER A 310 -21.80 32.73 24.22
CA SER A 310 -22.95 32.97 23.32
C SER A 310 -24.32 32.91 24.02
N ILE A 311 -24.40 32.37 25.24
CA ILE A 311 -25.65 32.29 26.02
C ILE A 311 -25.79 33.50 26.97
N LYS A 312 -24.69 34.22 27.24
CA LYS A 312 -24.65 35.35 28.20
C LYS A 312 -24.75 36.74 27.56
N GLY A 313 -24.69 36.84 26.24
CA GLY A 313 -24.90 38.07 25.48
C GLY A 313 -26.15 37.96 24.63
#